data_AF-A0A1L3SZX2-F1
#
_entry.id   AF-A0A1L3SZX2-F1
#
_cell.length_a   1.000
_cell.length_b   1.000
_cell.length_c   1.000
_cell.angle_alpha   90.00
_cell.angle_beta   90.00
_cell.angle_gamma   90.00
#
_symmetry.space_group_name_H-M   'P 1'
#
loop_
_entity.id
_entity.type
_entity.pdbx_description
1 polymer ?
#
loop_
_entity_poly.entity_id
_entity_poly.type
_entity_poly.pdbx_seq_one_letter_code
_entity_poly.pdbx_strand_id
1 'polypeptide(L)'
;MRFRPWPKPEPYRDTSRKRAAFKRKQRLEREALLLFSEMIAAGQHSVDEEMARRHIWSDEREREQRALRAGRWREARSRLFALPAELRSTIRNLWRICPYPADPTYLLDLLHQIKVGRVDPHRPPWVFDGKLSARTTPNPETFDEAFRQIGHRKIGGGPKATPADEFLFCGNLGSGILFLRTRVRLNDPHESYYTSSSHRLRDSHVGRAGHWIDLEVRGDCSDSELELIRRLAQDADTRPVVVRRVDTMTPTHGEAAP
;
A
#
# COMPACT_ATOMS: atom_id res chain seq x y z
N MET A 1 -26.09 -6.72 1.73
CA MET A 1 -25.61 -5.53 2.46
C MET A 1 -24.34 -5.95 3.18
N ARG A 2 -23.25 -5.19 3.10
CA ARG A 2 -21.96 -5.59 3.70
C ARG A 2 -22.09 -5.69 5.23
N PHE A 3 -21.61 -6.78 5.81
CA PHE A 3 -21.73 -7.08 7.24
C PHE A 3 -20.49 -7.86 7.69
N ARG A 4 -19.96 -7.52 8.87
CA ARG A 4 -18.93 -8.32 9.54
C ARG A 4 -19.57 -9.29 10.54
N PRO A 5 -19.41 -10.61 10.36
CA PRO A 5 -19.83 -11.61 11.33
C PRO A 5 -19.25 -11.33 12.71
N TRP A 6 -20.07 -11.55 13.74
CA TRP A 6 -19.57 -11.50 15.10
C TRP A 6 -18.71 -12.75 15.36
N PRO A 7 -17.55 -12.62 16.04
CA PRO A 7 -16.68 -13.75 16.33
C PRO A 7 -17.41 -14.92 17.00
N LYS A 8 -16.90 -16.13 16.83
CA LYS A 8 -17.39 -17.27 17.60
C LYS A 8 -17.08 -17.00 19.08
N PRO A 9 -18.07 -17.09 19.99
CA PRO A 9 -17.81 -16.87 21.39
C PRO A 9 -16.88 -17.96 21.90
N GLU A 10 -15.83 -17.56 22.60
CA GLU A 10 -14.98 -18.48 23.35
C GLU A 10 -15.35 -18.42 24.83
N PRO A 11 -15.44 -19.57 25.51
CA PRO A 11 -15.76 -19.59 26.93
C PRO A 11 -14.66 -18.89 27.74
N TYR A 12 -15.05 -18.33 28.88
CA TYR A 12 -14.10 -17.68 29.76
C TYR A 12 -13.06 -18.67 30.28
N ARG A 13 -11.80 -18.49 29.85
CA ARG A 13 -10.68 -19.31 30.34
C ARG A 13 -10.12 -18.73 31.63
N ASP A 14 -10.20 -19.47 32.72
CA ASP A 14 -9.42 -19.18 33.92
C ASP A 14 -7.93 -19.45 33.65
N THR A 15 -7.06 -18.51 34.00
CA THR A 15 -5.61 -18.63 33.78
C THR A 15 -4.84 -18.17 35.01
N SER A 16 -3.66 -18.73 35.20
CA SER A 16 -2.73 -18.31 36.27
C SER A 16 -2.49 -16.80 36.28
N ARG A 17 -2.39 -16.18 35.10
CA ARG A 17 -2.24 -14.72 34.94
C ARG A 17 -3.47 -13.94 35.44
N LYS A 18 -4.70 -14.40 35.16
CA LYS A 18 -5.93 -13.76 35.63
C LYS A 18 -6.07 -13.87 37.15
N ARG A 19 -5.75 -15.04 37.71
CA ARG A 19 -5.71 -15.29 39.16
C ARG A 19 -4.67 -14.39 39.85
N ALA A 20 -3.46 -14.32 39.33
CA ALA A 20 -2.40 -13.45 39.87
C ALA A 20 -2.76 -11.97 39.79
N ALA A 21 -3.39 -11.52 38.69
CA ALA A 21 -3.86 -10.16 38.54
C ALA A 21 -4.93 -9.80 39.58
N PHE A 22 -5.84 -10.72 39.90
CA PHE A 22 -6.84 -10.49 40.94
C PHE A 22 -6.21 -10.43 42.34
N LYS A 23 -5.28 -11.33 42.68
CA LYS A 23 -4.53 -11.24 43.95
C LYS A 23 -3.77 -9.92 44.09
N ARG A 24 -3.18 -9.42 42.99
CA ARG A 24 -2.53 -8.11 42.95
C ARG A 24 -3.52 -6.98 43.21
N LYS A 25 -4.70 -7.03 42.58
CA LYS A 25 -5.79 -6.07 42.84
C LYS A 25 -6.16 -6.07 44.33
N GLN A 26 -6.41 -7.24 44.92
CA GLN A 26 -6.75 -7.37 46.35
C GLN A 26 -5.66 -6.82 47.28
N ARG A 27 -4.39 -7.03 46.93
CA ARG A 27 -3.27 -6.46 47.69
C ARG A 27 -3.26 -4.93 47.59
N LEU A 28 -3.37 -4.38 46.38
CA LEU A 28 -3.39 -2.92 46.17
C LEU A 28 -4.57 -2.25 46.89
N GLU A 29 -5.73 -2.88 46.94
CA GLU A 29 -6.89 -2.37 47.68
C GLU A 29 -6.63 -2.29 49.20
N ARG A 30 -5.93 -3.28 49.78
CA ARG A 30 -5.53 -3.27 51.20
C ARG A 30 -4.44 -2.24 51.49
N GLU A 31 -3.46 -2.14 50.60
CA GLU A 31 -2.34 -1.20 50.69
C GLU A 31 -2.81 0.27 50.53
N ALA A 32 -3.88 0.51 49.78
CA ALA A 32 -4.43 1.85 49.59
C ALA A 32 -5.02 2.46 50.88
N LEU A 33 -5.52 1.62 51.81
CA LEU A 33 -6.17 2.04 53.04
C LEU A 33 -5.66 1.21 54.22
N LEU A 34 -4.40 1.45 54.62
CA LEU A 34 -3.68 0.64 55.62
C LEU A 34 -4.44 0.45 56.94
N LEU A 35 -5.07 1.51 57.47
CA LEU A 35 -5.85 1.46 58.72
C LEU A 35 -7.07 0.54 58.63
N PHE A 36 -7.57 0.29 57.42
CA PHE A 36 -8.72 -0.57 57.15
C PHE A 36 -8.32 -1.88 56.46
N SER A 37 -7.02 -2.18 56.38
CA SER A 37 -6.52 -3.32 55.60
C SER A 37 -7.12 -4.66 56.04
N GLU A 38 -7.29 -4.89 57.35
CA GLU A 38 -7.92 -6.09 57.90
C GLU A 38 -9.42 -6.15 57.60
N MET A 39 -10.12 -5.02 57.72
CA MET A 39 -11.55 -4.91 57.39
C MET A 39 -11.79 -5.15 55.89
N ILE A 40 -10.94 -4.61 55.03
CA ILE A 40 -10.97 -4.82 53.57
C ILE A 40 -10.66 -6.29 53.25
N ALA A 41 -9.66 -6.89 53.91
CA ALA A 41 -9.34 -8.31 53.73
C ALA A 41 -10.53 -9.22 54.09
N ALA A 42 -11.24 -8.92 55.18
CA ALA A 42 -12.41 -9.69 55.62
C ALA A 42 -13.58 -9.61 54.62
N GLY A 43 -13.71 -8.50 53.89
CA GLY A 43 -14.74 -8.33 52.85
C GLY A 43 -14.33 -8.86 51.46
N GLN A 44 -13.07 -9.24 51.26
CA GLN A 44 -12.58 -9.73 49.97
C GLN A 44 -12.93 -11.20 49.78
N HIS A 45 -13.64 -11.51 48.69
CA HIS A 45 -13.94 -12.88 48.29
C HIS A 45 -12.72 -13.60 47.71
N SER A 46 -12.77 -14.93 47.68
CA SER A 46 -11.67 -15.75 47.19
C SER A 46 -11.43 -15.58 45.68
N VAL A 47 -10.23 -15.98 45.22
CA VAL A 47 -9.90 -15.95 43.80
C VAL A 47 -10.79 -16.90 43.00
N ASP A 48 -11.10 -18.08 43.55
CA ASP A 48 -11.96 -19.06 42.88
C ASP A 48 -13.39 -18.54 42.72
N GLU A 49 -13.93 -17.87 43.75
CA GLU A 49 -15.23 -17.18 43.67
C GLU A 49 -15.24 -16.06 42.62
N GLU A 50 -14.16 -15.28 42.50
CA GLU A 50 -14.05 -14.26 41.46
C GLU A 50 -14.01 -14.87 40.06
N MET A 51 -13.24 -15.94 39.86
CA MET A 51 -13.16 -16.58 38.54
C MET A 51 -14.50 -17.20 38.14
N ALA A 52 -15.22 -17.82 39.09
CA ALA A 52 -16.57 -18.30 38.88
C ALA A 52 -17.55 -17.17 38.50
N ARG A 53 -17.49 -16.04 39.23
CA ARG A 53 -18.31 -14.84 38.93
C ARG A 53 -17.99 -14.29 37.54
N ARG A 54 -16.71 -14.19 37.18
CA ARG A 54 -16.29 -13.71 35.85
C ARG A 54 -16.70 -14.65 34.74
N HIS A 55 -16.76 -15.95 34.98
CA HIS A 55 -17.26 -16.90 34.00
C HIS A 55 -18.72 -16.59 33.65
N ILE A 56 -19.59 -16.48 34.67
CA ILE A 56 -21.02 -16.14 34.50
C ILE A 56 -21.16 -14.78 33.81
N TRP A 57 -20.44 -13.77 34.33
CA TRP A 57 -20.52 -12.41 33.80
C TRP A 57 -20.00 -12.29 32.37
N SER A 58 -18.99 -13.07 31.99
CA SER A 58 -18.47 -13.11 30.62
C SER A 58 -19.55 -13.58 29.65
N ASP A 59 -20.30 -14.62 30.01
CA ASP A 59 -21.38 -15.15 29.16
C ASP A 59 -22.55 -14.16 29.04
N GLU A 60 -22.93 -13.52 30.15
CA GLU A 60 -23.96 -12.48 30.15
C GLU A 60 -23.53 -11.27 29.30
N ARG A 61 -22.31 -10.77 29.50
CA ARG A 61 -21.75 -9.66 28.72
C ARG A 61 -21.72 -9.99 27.23
N GLU A 62 -21.32 -11.21 26.87
CA GLU A 62 -21.28 -11.66 25.48
C GLU A 62 -22.69 -11.67 24.87
N ARG A 63 -23.69 -12.19 25.61
CA ARG A 63 -25.10 -12.16 25.19
C ARG A 63 -25.62 -10.73 25.02
N GLU A 64 -25.37 -9.86 25.99
CA GLU A 64 -25.76 -8.45 25.95
C GLU A 64 -25.16 -7.72 24.74
N GLN A 65 -23.86 -7.90 24.49
CA GLN A 65 -23.19 -7.26 23.35
C GLN A 65 -23.74 -7.73 22.01
N ARG A 66 -24.00 -9.04 21.86
CA ARG A 66 -24.63 -9.60 20.66
C ARG A 66 -26.05 -9.06 20.47
N ALA A 67 -26.83 -8.99 21.54
CA ALA A 67 -28.19 -8.45 21.51
C ALA A 67 -28.19 -6.96 21.13
N LEU A 68 -27.32 -6.16 21.75
CA LEU A 68 -27.14 -4.74 21.43
C LEU A 68 -26.74 -4.54 19.97
N ARG A 69 -25.75 -5.30 19.49
CA ARG A 69 -25.31 -5.25 18.09
C ARG A 69 -26.45 -5.62 17.13
N ALA A 70 -27.19 -6.69 17.41
CA ALA A 70 -28.32 -7.10 16.60
C ALA A 70 -29.43 -6.02 16.59
N GLY A 71 -29.68 -5.38 17.74
CA GLY A 71 -30.56 -4.23 17.87
C GLY A 71 -30.15 -3.08 16.95
N ARG A 72 -28.87 -2.68 16.98
CA ARG A 72 -28.33 -1.64 16.09
C ARG A 72 -28.44 -2.00 14.61
N TRP A 73 -28.27 -3.27 14.23
CA TRP A 73 -28.50 -3.70 12.85
C TRP A 73 -29.96 -3.58 12.43
N ARG A 74 -30.90 -3.96 13.30
CA ARG A 74 -32.34 -3.79 13.04
C ARG A 74 -32.68 -2.31 12.89
N GLU A 75 -32.15 -1.47 13.76
CA GLU A 75 -32.31 -0.01 13.67
C GLU A 75 -31.75 0.56 12.37
N ALA A 76 -30.50 0.22 12.01
CA ALA A 76 -29.86 0.69 10.79
C ALA A 76 -30.65 0.28 9.54
N ARG A 77 -31.16 -0.95 9.53
CA ARG A 77 -32.05 -1.42 8.47
C ARG A 77 -33.36 -0.63 8.46
N SER A 78 -34.03 -0.45 9.60
CA SER A 78 -35.26 0.33 9.68
C SER A 78 -35.08 1.73 9.10
N ARG A 79 -34.00 2.44 9.50
CA ARG A 79 -33.69 3.79 8.98
C ARG A 79 -33.41 3.78 7.49
N LEU A 80 -32.65 2.80 6.99
CA LEU A 80 -32.36 2.67 5.57
C LEU A 80 -33.63 2.35 4.74
N PHE A 81 -34.51 1.50 5.26
CA PHE A 81 -35.73 1.09 4.56
C PHE A 81 -36.82 2.18 4.57
N ALA A 82 -36.74 3.14 5.49
CA ALA A 82 -37.58 4.35 5.50
C ALA A 82 -37.21 5.38 4.42
N LEU A 83 -36.04 5.25 3.77
CA LEU A 83 -35.62 6.14 2.69
C LEU A 83 -36.29 5.79 1.35
N PRO A 84 -36.43 6.77 0.43
CA PRO A 84 -36.89 6.51 -0.95
C PRO A 84 -36.07 5.41 -1.64
N ALA A 85 -36.71 4.63 -2.52
CA ALA A 85 -36.11 3.44 -3.11
C ALA A 85 -34.77 3.72 -3.84
N GLU A 86 -34.70 4.82 -4.59
CA GLU A 86 -33.49 5.26 -5.30
C GLU A 86 -32.35 5.59 -4.34
N LEU A 87 -32.60 6.47 -3.37
CA LEU A 87 -31.60 6.84 -2.37
C LEU A 87 -31.13 5.63 -1.56
N ARG A 88 -32.05 4.74 -1.21
CA ARG A 88 -31.74 3.47 -0.54
C ARG A 88 -30.83 2.58 -1.38
N SER A 89 -31.05 2.50 -2.70
CA SER A 89 -30.20 1.76 -3.64
C SER A 89 -28.78 2.34 -3.68
N THR A 90 -28.67 3.66 -3.85
CA THR A 90 -27.39 4.39 -3.85
C THR A 90 -26.61 4.13 -2.58
N ILE A 91 -27.23 4.31 -1.40
CA ILE A 91 -26.57 4.10 -0.11
C ILE A 91 -26.14 2.64 0.08
N ARG A 92 -26.93 1.68 -0.41
CA ARG A 92 -26.55 0.25 -0.34
C ARG A 92 -25.31 -0.04 -1.17
N ASN A 93 -25.20 0.52 -2.36
CA ASN A 93 -24.03 0.37 -3.21
C ASN A 93 -22.82 1.08 -2.60
N LEU A 94 -23.02 2.30 -2.10
CA LEU A 94 -22.01 3.06 -1.38
C LEU A 94 -21.45 2.27 -0.18
N TRP A 95 -22.32 1.67 0.63
CA TRP A 95 -21.92 0.88 1.79
C TRP A 95 -21.07 -0.36 1.45
N ARG A 96 -21.17 -0.89 0.22
CA ARG A 96 -20.34 -2.02 -0.22
C ARG A 96 -18.89 -1.60 -0.45
N ILE A 97 -18.67 -0.40 -0.99
CA ILE A 97 -17.34 0.15 -1.31
C ILE A 97 -16.75 1.03 -0.19
N CYS A 98 -17.57 1.40 0.79
CA CYS A 98 -17.18 2.30 1.88
C CYS A 98 -15.96 1.78 2.66
N PRO A 99 -14.97 2.62 2.99
CA PRO A 99 -13.76 2.19 3.71
C PRO A 99 -14.03 1.85 5.19
N TYR A 100 -15.18 2.25 5.74
CA TYR A 100 -15.50 2.03 7.15
C TYR A 100 -15.65 0.54 7.51
N PRO A 101 -15.45 0.15 8.78
CA PRO A 101 -15.73 -1.21 9.22
C PRO A 101 -17.19 -1.60 8.94
N ALA A 102 -17.42 -2.86 8.54
CA ALA A 102 -18.76 -3.38 8.25
C ALA A 102 -19.59 -3.65 9.54
N ASP A 103 -19.76 -2.60 10.33
CA ASP A 103 -20.34 -2.55 11.67
C ASP A 103 -21.58 -1.64 11.69
N PRO A 104 -22.62 -1.96 12.49
CA PRO A 104 -23.87 -1.20 12.45
C PRO A 104 -23.71 0.23 12.96
N THR A 105 -22.75 0.49 13.83
CA THR A 105 -22.51 1.82 14.39
C THR A 105 -22.04 2.78 13.30
N TYR A 106 -21.11 2.35 12.45
CA TYR A 106 -20.63 3.14 11.31
C TYR A 106 -21.68 3.29 10.21
N LEU A 107 -22.53 2.28 10.00
CA LEU A 107 -23.66 2.42 9.09
C LEU A 107 -24.68 3.44 9.61
N LEU A 108 -25.03 3.40 10.89
CA LEU A 108 -25.92 4.38 11.53
C LEU A 108 -25.35 5.79 11.44
N ASP A 109 -24.04 5.94 11.68
CA ASP A 109 -23.34 7.21 11.56
C ASP A 109 -23.32 7.71 10.10
N LEU A 110 -23.01 6.86 9.12
CA LEU A 110 -23.09 7.21 7.70
C LEU A 110 -24.49 7.70 7.31
N LEU A 111 -25.55 6.99 7.73
CA LEU A 111 -26.93 7.40 7.48
C LEU A 111 -27.23 8.76 8.12
N HIS A 112 -26.70 9.02 9.32
CA HIS A 112 -26.82 10.32 9.97
C HIS A 112 -26.05 11.42 9.21
N GLN A 113 -24.80 11.17 8.82
CA GLN A 113 -23.96 12.10 8.05
C GLN A 113 -24.59 12.49 6.72
N ILE A 114 -25.21 11.53 6.02
CA ILE A 114 -25.98 11.79 4.80
C ILE A 114 -27.19 12.67 5.11
N LYS A 115 -27.94 12.36 6.17
CA LYS A 115 -29.11 13.15 6.59
C LYS A 115 -28.75 14.60 6.91
N VAL A 116 -27.60 14.85 7.54
CA VAL A 116 -27.12 16.21 7.87
C VAL A 116 -26.35 16.89 6.72
N GLY A 117 -26.26 16.24 5.55
CA GLY A 117 -25.59 16.80 4.38
C GLY A 117 -24.06 16.85 4.45
N ARG A 118 -23.44 16.14 5.40
CA ARG A 118 -21.97 16.03 5.52
C ARG A 118 -21.36 15.08 4.48
N VAL A 119 -22.13 14.09 4.05
CA VAL A 119 -21.72 13.12 3.03
C VAL A 119 -22.76 13.14 1.92
N ASP A 120 -22.31 13.43 0.70
CA ASP A 120 -23.11 13.24 -0.50
C ASP A 120 -23.05 11.76 -0.91
N PRO A 121 -24.19 11.04 -0.97
CA PRO A 121 -24.23 9.65 -1.42
C PRO A 121 -23.76 9.43 -2.86
N HIS A 122 -23.90 10.44 -3.72
CA HIS A 122 -23.50 10.38 -5.13
C HIS A 122 -22.04 10.77 -5.34
N ARG A 123 -21.49 11.56 -4.41
CA ARG A 123 -20.12 12.07 -4.47
C ARG A 123 -19.40 11.88 -3.13
N PRO A 124 -19.20 10.63 -2.70
CA PRO A 124 -18.65 10.36 -1.38
C PRO A 124 -17.19 10.81 -1.30
N PRO A 125 -16.75 11.34 -0.14
CA PRO A 125 -15.44 11.98 -0.02
C PRO A 125 -14.25 11.02 -0.16
N TRP A 126 -14.48 9.71 -0.13
CA TRP A 126 -13.45 8.68 -0.30
C TRP A 126 -13.38 8.11 -1.72
N VAL A 127 -14.27 8.52 -2.63
CA VAL A 127 -14.15 8.21 -4.05
C VAL A 127 -13.53 9.40 -4.74
N PHE A 128 -12.44 9.16 -5.46
CA PHE A 128 -11.80 10.22 -6.24
C PHE A 128 -12.56 10.42 -7.55
N ASP A 129 -13.28 11.55 -7.64
CA ASP A 129 -14.01 11.96 -8.85
C ASP A 129 -13.25 13.01 -9.68
N GLY A 130 -11.98 13.27 -9.35
CA GLY A 130 -11.16 14.20 -10.10
C GLY A 130 -10.80 13.63 -11.48
N LYS A 131 -10.68 14.51 -12.49
CA LYS A 131 -10.02 14.12 -13.75
C LYS A 131 -8.55 13.84 -13.44
N LEU A 132 -8.10 12.61 -13.65
CA LEU A 132 -6.68 12.27 -13.62
C LEU A 132 -6.01 12.96 -14.82
N SER A 133 -5.41 14.12 -14.60
CA SER A 133 -4.47 14.69 -15.57
C SER A 133 -3.10 14.09 -15.30
N ALA A 134 -2.61 13.27 -16.21
CA ALA A 134 -1.22 12.85 -16.15
C ALA A 134 -0.34 14.11 -16.27
N ARG A 135 0.69 14.22 -15.43
CA ARG A 135 1.72 15.26 -15.62
C ARG A 135 2.51 14.86 -16.86
N THR A 136 2.34 15.64 -17.93
CA THR A 136 3.07 15.50 -19.18
C THR A 136 4.14 16.59 -19.25
N THR A 137 5.29 16.26 -19.82
CA THR A 137 6.30 17.24 -20.24
C THR A 137 6.21 17.35 -21.76
N PRO A 138 5.34 18.21 -22.32
CA PRO A 138 5.27 18.40 -23.76
C PRO A 138 6.53 19.15 -24.22
N ASN A 139 7.19 18.64 -25.27
CA ASN A 139 8.37 19.25 -25.90
C ASN A 139 9.53 19.60 -24.96
N PRO A 140 10.11 18.62 -24.24
CA PRO A 140 11.31 18.83 -23.45
C PRO A 140 12.51 19.25 -24.33
N GLU A 141 13.32 20.18 -23.83
CA GLU A 141 14.54 20.62 -24.51
C GLU A 141 15.71 19.70 -24.18
N THR A 142 15.72 19.11 -22.98
CA THR A 142 16.79 18.22 -22.52
C THR A 142 16.28 16.85 -22.07
N PHE A 143 17.17 15.85 -22.05
CA PHE A 143 16.83 14.50 -21.60
C PHE A 143 16.39 14.48 -20.13
N ASP A 144 17.03 15.26 -19.25
CA ASP A 144 16.72 15.30 -17.83
C ASP A 144 15.39 16.03 -17.51
N GLU A 145 14.94 16.93 -18.40
CA GLU A 145 13.59 17.51 -18.34
C GLU A 145 12.52 16.49 -18.71
N ALA A 146 12.81 15.66 -19.72
CA ALA A 146 11.90 14.66 -20.24
C ALA A 146 11.79 13.44 -19.30
N PHE A 147 12.91 13.00 -18.73
CA PHE A 147 13.05 11.71 -18.10
C PHE A 147 13.81 11.79 -16.78
N ARG A 148 13.16 11.29 -15.72
CA ARG A 148 13.78 11.17 -14.41
C ARG A 148 14.42 9.79 -14.26
N GLN A 149 15.67 9.75 -13.81
CA GLN A 149 16.31 8.49 -13.42
C GLN A 149 15.61 7.89 -12.19
N ILE A 150 15.12 6.66 -12.32
CA ILE A 150 14.43 5.90 -11.27
C ILE A 150 15.23 4.69 -10.79
N GLY A 151 16.29 4.31 -11.50
CA GLY A 151 17.12 3.17 -11.13
C GLY A 151 18.50 3.20 -11.76
N HIS A 152 19.44 2.53 -11.09
CA HIS A 152 20.79 2.26 -11.57
C HIS A 152 21.19 0.89 -11.04
N ARG A 153 21.75 0.05 -11.91
CA ARG A 153 22.40 -1.19 -11.50
C ARG A 153 23.60 -1.48 -12.37
N LYS A 154 24.50 -2.28 -11.83
CA LYS A 154 25.63 -2.83 -12.57
C LYS A 154 25.27 -4.24 -13.07
N ILE A 155 25.53 -4.50 -14.35
CA ILE A 155 25.27 -5.79 -15.00
C ILE A 155 26.59 -6.38 -15.46
N GLY A 156 26.79 -7.67 -15.18
CA GLY A 156 28.09 -8.31 -15.33
C GLY A 156 29.04 -7.92 -14.19
N GLY A 157 30.29 -8.34 -14.30
CA GLY A 157 31.27 -8.21 -13.21
C GLY A 157 31.71 -9.56 -12.69
N GLY A 158 32.87 -10.01 -13.16
CA GLY A 158 33.55 -11.21 -12.66
C GLY A 158 35.04 -10.93 -12.52
N PRO A 159 35.86 -11.90 -12.10
CA PRO A 159 37.30 -11.69 -11.89
C PRO A 159 38.06 -11.16 -13.12
N LYS A 160 37.46 -11.26 -14.32
CA LYS A 160 38.03 -10.87 -15.62
C LYS A 160 37.11 -9.95 -16.46
N ALA A 161 36.02 -9.44 -15.91
CA ALA A 161 35.06 -8.63 -16.67
C ALA A 161 34.64 -7.39 -15.89
N THR A 162 34.76 -6.21 -16.51
CA THR A 162 34.30 -4.95 -15.92
C THR A 162 32.77 -4.90 -15.96
N PRO A 163 32.10 -4.56 -14.85
CA PRO A 163 30.65 -4.40 -14.84
C PRO A 163 30.21 -3.22 -15.72
N ALA A 164 29.13 -3.41 -16.48
CA ALA A 164 28.51 -2.36 -17.29
C ALA A 164 27.38 -1.68 -16.51
N ASP A 165 27.26 -0.36 -16.65
CA ASP A 165 26.14 0.37 -16.05
C ASP A 165 24.86 0.19 -16.88
N GLU A 166 23.76 -0.06 -16.18
CA GLU A 166 22.40 0.02 -16.70
C GLU A 166 21.62 1.08 -15.90
N PHE A 167 21.00 2.03 -16.59
CA PHE A 167 20.12 3.02 -15.97
C PHE A 167 18.67 2.82 -16.41
N LEU A 168 17.75 3.17 -15.51
CA LEU A 168 16.32 3.16 -15.74
C LEU A 168 15.78 4.57 -15.57
N PHE A 169 15.00 5.03 -16.54
CA PHE A 169 14.34 6.33 -16.50
C PHE A 169 12.84 6.21 -16.72
N CYS A 170 12.10 7.21 -16.24
CA CYS A 170 10.65 7.33 -16.39
C CYS A 170 10.28 8.75 -16.77
N GLY A 171 9.35 8.90 -17.72
CA GLY A 171 8.85 10.19 -18.20
C GLY A 171 7.50 10.05 -18.88
N ASN A 172 6.88 11.17 -19.23
CA ASN A 172 5.60 11.19 -19.95
C ASN A 172 5.58 12.36 -20.94
N LEU A 173 5.57 12.04 -22.24
CA LEU A 173 5.63 13.02 -23.32
C LEU A 173 4.26 13.43 -23.87
N GLY A 174 3.18 12.77 -23.44
CA GLY A 174 1.82 13.06 -23.88
C GLY A 174 1.00 11.83 -24.26
N SER A 175 1.62 10.84 -24.91
CA SER A 175 0.95 9.59 -25.29
C SER A 175 0.76 8.60 -24.13
N GLY A 176 1.64 8.66 -23.13
CA GLY A 176 1.61 7.76 -21.99
C GLY A 176 2.88 7.83 -21.15
N ILE A 177 2.90 7.06 -20.06
CA ILE A 177 4.11 6.90 -19.24
C ILE A 177 5.08 5.98 -19.99
N LEU A 178 6.30 6.46 -20.16
CA LEU A 178 7.39 5.76 -20.82
C LEU A 178 8.44 5.31 -19.80
N PHE A 179 8.93 4.08 -19.98
CA PHE A 179 10.08 3.55 -19.25
C PHE A 179 11.23 3.33 -20.21
N LEU A 180 12.37 3.92 -19.88
CA LEU A 180 13.59 3.84 -20.67
C LEU A 180 14.64 3.02 -19.94
N ARG A 181 15.36 2.18 -20.69
CA ARG A 181 16.50 1.42 -20.17
C ARG A 181 17.71 1.68 -21.05
N THR A 182 18.78 2.24 -20.46
CA THR A 182 20.05 2.44 -21.16
C THR A 182 21.06 1.38 -20.76
N ARG A 183 21.83 0.88 -21.73
CA ARG A 183 23.00 0.01 -21.51
C ARG A 183 24.14 0.45 -22.40
N VAL A 184 25.35 0.41 -21.89
CA VAL A 184 26.56 0.59 -22.71
C VAL A 184 26.90 -0.73 -23.39
N ARG A 185 27.17 -0.69 -24.69
CA ARG A 185 27.56 -1.82 -25.54
C ARG A 185 28.89 -1.53 -26.22
N LEU A 186 29.61 -2.60 -26.56
CA LEU A 186 30.86 -2.54 -27.33
C LEU A 186 30.55 -2.57 -28.83
N ASN A 187 31.40 -1.91 -29.62
CA ASN A 187 31.35 -1.94 -31.09
C ASN A 187 31.86 -3.28 -31.64
N ASP A 188 32.88 -3.87 -31.00
CA ASP A 188 33.37 -5.22 -31.30
C ASP A 188 33.04 -6.16 -30.12
N PRO A 189 32.26 -7.24 -30.32
CA PRO A 189 31.98 -8.25 -29.30
C PRO A 189 33.24 -8.95 -28.74
N HIS A 190 34.36 -8.90 -29.47
CA HIS A 190 35.64 -9.52 -29.08
C HIS A 190 36.57 -8.57 -28.32
N GLU A 191 36.26 -7.27 -28.25
CA GLU A 191 36.92 -6.31 -27.36
C GLU A 191 36.47 -6.55 -25.91
N SER A 192 36.98 -7.61 -25.30
CA SER A 192 36.85 -7.84 -23.86
C SER A 192 37.39 -6.64 -23.06
N TYR A 193 36.80 -6.39 -21.89
CA TYR A 193 37.15 -5.32 -20.92
C TYR A 193 38.58 -5.38 -20.35
N TYR A 194 39.59 -5.79 -21.11
CA TYR A 194 41.00 -5.76 -20.75
C TYR A 194 41.60 -4.36 -20.96
N THR A 195 41.01 -3.37 -20.32
CA THR A 195 41.80 -2.21 -19.90
C THR A 195 41.51 -1.97 -18.42
N SER A 196 42.51 -2.28 -17.61
CA SER A 196 42.59 -1.87 -16.22
C SER A 196 42.67 -0.35 -16.19
N SER A 197 41.56 0.33 -15.98
CA SER A 197 41.59 1.76 -15.63
C SER A 197 40.42 2.10 -14.72
N SER A 198 40.70 1.96 -13.42
CA SER A 198 40.07 2.72 -12.37
C SER A 198 40.20 4.22 -12.66
N HIS A 199 39.27 4.83 -13.40
CA HIS A 199 39.07 6.29 -13.42
C HIS A 199 37.57 6.58 -13.44
N ARG A 200 37.23 7.61 -12.65
CA ARG A 200 35.89 7.92 -12.15
C ARG A 200 34.95 8.43 -13.24
N LEU A 201 33.65 8.35 -12.94
CA LEU A 201 32.60 9.20 -13.51
C LEU A 201 33.08 10.66 -13.53
N ARG A 202 32.91 11.31 -14.69
CA ARG A 202 33.51 12.58 -15.15
C ARG A 202 34.95 12.45 -15.64
N ASP A 203 35.07 12.61 -16.96
CA ASP A 203 36.30 12.86 -17.73
C ASP A 203 37.22 11.67 -18.07
N SER A 204 36.66 10.55 -18.56
CA SER A 204 37.47 9.50 -19.22
C SER A 204 37.63 9.77 -20.74
N HIS A 205 38.80 10.29 -21.13
CA HIS A 205 39.24 10.42 -22.52
C HIS A 205 40.03 9.19 -23.04
N VAL A 206 39.60 7.98 -22.68
CA VAL A 206 40.21 6.74 -23.17
C VAL A 206 39.10 5.88 -23.78
N GLY A 207 39.11 5.75 -25.12
CA GLY A 207 38.22 4.84 -25.86
C GLY A 207 36.98 5.47 -26.50
N ARG A 208 37.08 6.66 -27.12
CA ARG A 208 35.96 7.30 -27.85
C ARG A 208 35.43 6.49 -29.06
N ALA A 209 36.11 5.42 -29.50
CA ALA A 209 35.79 4.71 -30.75
C ALA A 209 35.17 3.30 -30.58
N GLY A 210 35.02 2.78 -29.35
CA GLY A 210 34.67 1.37 -29.13
C GLY A 210 33.29 1.07 -28.53
N HIS A 211 32.45 2.08 -28.22
CA HIS A 211 31.22 1.86 -27.44
C HIS A 211 30.01 2.66 -27.95
N TRP A 212 28.82 2.10 -27.81
CA TRP A 212 27.52 2.73 -28.12
C TRP A 212 26.51 2.51 -26.98
N ILE A 213 25.42 3.28 -26.97
CA ILE A 213 24.34 3.18 -25.97
C ILE A 213 23.11 2.55 -26.59
N ASP A 214 22.69 1.44 -26.01
CA ASP A 214 21.43 0.75 -26.30
C ASP A 214 20.33 1.32 -25.40
N LEU A 215 19.43 2.12 -25.99
CA LEU A 215 18.28 2.72 -25.31
C LEU A 215 17.00 1.99 -25.72
N GLU A 216 16.44 1.24 -24.79
CA GLU A 216 15.14 0.59 -24.96
C GLU A 216 14.01 1.48 -24.44
N VAL A 217 12.99 1.71 -25.27
CA VAL A 217 11.78 2.46 -24.91
C VAL A 217 10.61 1.49 -24.74
N ARG A 218 9.95 1.53 -23.58
CA ARG A 218 8.75 0.76 -23.26
C ARG A 218 7.59 1.68 -22.92
N GLY A 219 6.38 1.28 -23.32
CA GLY A 219 5.16 2.06 -23.17
C GLY A 219 4.61 2.56 -24.51
N ASP A 220 3.42 3.14 -24.47
CA ASP A 220 2.80 3.75 -25.65
C ASP A 220 3.63 4.96 -26.07
N CYS A 221 4.30 4.85 -27.21
CA CYS A 221 5.22 5.85 -27.73
C CYS A 221 4.93 5.99 -29.22
N SER A 222 4.59 7.19 -29.67
CA SER A 222 4.46 7.50 -31.10
C SER A 222 5.82 7.55 -31.80
N ASP A 223 5.84 7.52 -33.13
CA ASP A 223 7.11 7.56 -33.88
C ASP A 223 7.79 8.94 -33.76
N SER A 224 7.01 10.02 -33.64
CA SER A 224 7.54 11.37 -33.36
C SER A 224 8.16 11.49 -31.97
N GLU A 225 7.55 10.86 -30.95
CA GLU A 225 8.14 10.79 -29.61
C GLU A 225 9.41 9.95 -29.60
N LEU A 226 9.47 8.85 -30.36
CA LEU A 226 10.67 8.03 -30.48
C LEU A 226 11.83 8.81 -31.10
N GLU A 227 11.56 9.63 -32.12
CA GLU A 227 12.55 10.51 -32.73
C GLU A 227 13.02 11.59 -31.75
N LEU A 228 12.09 12.19 -31.00
CA LEU A 228 12.42 13.16 -29.96
C LEU A 228 13.33 12.53 -28.89
N ILE A 229 13.02 11.33 -28.42
CA ILE A 229 13.85 10.59 -27.45
C ILE A 229 15.25 10.34 -28.03
N ARG A 230 15.36 9.95 -29.30
CA ARG A 230 16.65 9.75 -29.96
C ARG A 230 17.48 11.02 -29.98
N ARG A 231 16.88 12.14 -30.39
CA ARG A 231 17.55 13.45 -30.39
C ARG A 231 18.04 13.82 -28.99
N LEU A 232 17.16 13.79 -28.00
CA LEU A 232 17.49 14.18 -26.62
C LEU A 232 18.57 13.28 -26.00
N ALA A 233 18.50 11.97 -26.24
CA ALA A 233 19.49 11.03 -25.73
C ALA A 233 20.85 11.18 -26.43
N GLN A 234 20.85 11.47 -27.73
CA GLN A 234 22.09 11.72 -28.48
C GLN A 234 22.73 13.07 -28.12
N ASP A 235 21.94 14.09 -27.81
CA ASP A 235 22.45 15.39 -27.34
C ASP A 235 23.03 15.28 -25.91
N ALA A 236 22.47 14.40 -25.09
CA ALA A 236 22.93 14.15 -23.71
C ALA A 236 24.19 13.27 -23.62
N ASP A 237 24.53 12.49 -24.65
CA ASP A 237 25.68 11.58 -24.63
C ASP A 237 26.56 11.70 -25.88
N THR A 238 27.87 11.75 -25.68
CA THR A 238 28.85 11.85 -26.76
C THR A 238 29.06 10.55 -27.54
N ARG A 239 28.59 9.41 -27.02
CA ARG A 239 28.63 8.10 -27.69
C ARG A 239 27.46 7.97 -28.68
N PRO A 240 27.58 7.14 -29.72
CA PRO A 240 26.44 6.81 -30.59
C PRO A 240 25.32 6.17 -29.77
N VAL A 241 24.10 6.71 -29.87
CA VAL A 241 22.90 6.19 -29.19
C VAL A 241 21.98 5.50 -30.19
N VAL A 242 21.64 4.25 -29.93
CA VAL A 242 20.64 3.50 -30.70
C VAL A 242 19.38 3.35 -29.85
N VAL A 243 18.30 3.93 -30.35
CA VAL A 243 16.99 3.90 -29.69
C VAL A 243 16.08 2.90 -30.37
N ARG A 244 15.50 1.98 -29.61
CA ARG A 244 14.54 0.99 -30.10
C ARG A 244 13.32 0.89 -29.21
N ARG A 245 12.15 0.77 -29.84
CA ARG A 245 10.90 0.41 -29.15
C ARG A 245 10.97 -1.07 -28.80
N VAL A 246 10.65 -1.40 -27.55
CA VAL A 246 10.57 -2.78 -27.08
C VAL A 246 9.14 -2.98 -26.62
N ASP A 247 8.44 -3.89 -27.30
CA ASP A 247 7.11 -4.29 -26.87
C ASP A 247 7.19 -4.82 -25.43
N THR A 248 6.22 -4.42 -24.63
CA THR A 248 6.10 -4.90 -23.26
C THR A 248 6.06 -6.43 -23.30
N MET A 249 7.14 -7.09 -22.89
CA MET A 249 7.07 -8.53 -22.63
C MET A 249 5.96 -8.70 -21.59
N THR A 250 4.90 -9.38 -21.99
CA THR A 250 3.90 -9.91 -21.07
C THR A 250 4.68 -10.65 -19.99
N PRO A 251 4.49 -10.34 -18.69
CA PRO A 251 5.17 -11.10 -17.66
C PRO A 251 4.77 -12.56 -17.87
N THR A 252 5.74 -13.42 -18.16
CA THR A 252 5.58 -14.87 -18.13
C THR A 252 5.27 -15.26 -16.69
N HIS A 253 3.99 -15.15 -16.32
CA HIS A 253 3.45 -15.90 -15.21
C HIS A 253 3.52 -17.37 -15.59
N GLY A 254 4.55 -18.07 -15.10
CA GLY A 254 4.60 -19.52 -15.18
C GLY A 254 5.98 -20.05 -15.53
N GLU A 255 6.82 -20.18 -14.50
CA GLU A 255 7.70 -21.35 -14.38
C GLU A 255 7.97 -21.55 -12.88
N ALA A 256 6.97 -22.16 -12.22
CA ALA A 256 7.27 -22.98 -11.06
C ALA A 256 8.00 -24.21 -11.60
N ALA A 257 9.31 -24.26 -11.38
CA ALA A 257 10.12 -25.44 -11.58
C ALA A 257 9.83 -26.47 -10.45
N PRO A 258 9.96 -27.78 -10.73
CA PRO A 258 9.39 -28.89 -9.96
C PRO A 258 9.93 -29.06 -8.53
#